data_AF-A0A087LTN8-F1
#
_entry.id   AF-A0A087LTN8-F1
#
_cell.length_a   1.000
_cell.length_b   1.000
_cell.length_c   1.000
_cell.angle_alpha   90.00
_cell.angle_beta   90.00
_cell.angle_gamma   90.00
#
_symmetry.space_group_name_H-M   'P 1'
#
loop_
_entity.id
_entity.type
_entity.pdbx_description
1 polymer ?
#
loop_
_entity_poly.entity_id
_entity_poly.type
_entity_poly.pdbx_seq_one_letter_code
_entity_poly.pdbx_strand_id
1 'polypeptide(L)'
;MSERNSLVELANFIGRSPLASPDMTARNKALSGMTERLMPKQRRSVGDLMNVVLTLSARTRRMVQEPVSIDIDVFAPGGKRALVMRLGEK
;
A
#
# COMPACT_ATOMS: atom_id res chain seq x y z
N MET A 1 -3.96 11.73 -37.44
CA MET A 1 -5.29 11.53 -36.83
C MET A 1 -5.45 12.60 -35.76
N SER A 2 -6.24 13.63 -36.02
CA SER A 2 -6.18 14.95 -35.37
C SER A 2 -7.01 15.01 -34.08
N GLU A 3 -6.55 15.73 -33.04
CA GLU A 3 -7.25 16.03 -31.78
C GLU A 3 -8.70 16.54 -31.97
N ARG A 4 -8.98 17.16 -33.12
CA ARG A 4 -10.34 17.56 -33.49
C ARG A 4 -11.32 16.38 -33.56
N ASN A 5 -10.87 15.21 -33.99
CA ASN A 5 -11.73 14.02 -34.06
C ASN A 5 -12.08 13.53 -32.65
N SER A 6 -11.12 13.51 -31.71
CA SER A 6 -11.38 13.12 -30.32
C SER A 6 -12.34 14.06 -29.59
N LEU A 7 -12.28 15.37 -29.87
CA LEU A 7 -13.21 16.35 -29.28
C LEU A 7 -14.63 16.21 -29.84
N VAL A 8 -14.76 15.89 -31.14
CA VAL A 8 -16.06 15.60 -31.77
C VAL A 8 -16.64 14.27 -31.28
N GLU A 9 -15.81 13.27 -31.02
CA GLU A 9 -16.22 11.99 -30.41
C GLU A 9 -16.69 12.18 -28.96
N LEU A 10 -16.03 13.03 -28.18
CA LEU A 10 -16.46 13.40 -26.83
C LEU A 10 -17.79 14.18 -26.83
N ALA A 11 -17.98 15.10 -27.78
CA ALA A 11 -19.23 15.86 -27.89
C ALA A 11 -20.44 14.96 -28.22
N ASN A 12 -20.21 13.84 -28.91
CA ASN A 12 -21.24 12.86 -29.25
C ASN A 12 -21.23 11.63 -28.31
N PHE A 13 -20.48 11.69 -27.21
CA PHE A 13 -20.34 10.54 -26.32
C PHE A 13 -21.62 10.32 -25.51
N ILE A 14 -22.36 9.28 -25.87
CA ILE A 14 -23.42 8.73 -25.03
C ILE A 14 -22.77 7.77 -24.05
N GLY A 15 -22.66 8.20 -22.80
CA GLY A 15 -22.13 7.37 -21.72
C GLY A 15 -22.94 6.09 -21.57
N ARG A 16 -22.43 4.97 -22.08
CA ARG A 16 -22.99 3.61 -21.89
C ARG A 16 -22.83 3.09 -20.46
N SER A 17 -22.63 3.99 -19.50
CA SER A 17 -22.50 3.64 -18.10
C SER A 17 -23.85 3.10 -17.62
N PRO A 18 -23.88 1.95 -16.94
CA PRO A 18 -25.08 1.45 -16.27
C PRO A 18 -25.68 2.46 -15.27
N LEU A 19 -24.88 3.43 -14.78
CA LEU A 19 -25.35 4.52 -13.91
C LEU A 19 -26.13 5.61 -14.66
N ALA A 20 -25.84 5.81 -15.94
CA ALA A 20 -26.50 6.77 -16.82
C ALA A 20 -27.71 6.15 -17.54
N SER A 21 -28.05 4.89 -17.23
CA SER A 21 -29.19 4.20 -17.83
C SER A 21 -30.50 4.94 -17.49
N PRO A 22 -31.40 5.13 -18.46
CA PRO A 22 -32.76 5.64 -18.20
C PRO A 22 -33.62 4.63 -17.42
N ASP A 23 -33.22 3.36 -17.43
CA ASP A 23 -33.85 2.30 -16.66
C ASP A 23 -33.37 2.34 -15.20
N MET A 24 -34.29 2.64 -14.29
CA MET A 24 -34.03 2.68 -12.84
C MET A 24 -33.55 1.32 -12.29
N THR A 25 -33.98 0.20 -12.85
CA THR A 25 -33.60 -1.13 -12.36
C THR A 25 -32.14 -1.44 -12.69
N ALA A 26 -31.71 -1.18 -13.94
CA ALA A 26 -30.31 -1.25 -14.34
C ALA A 26 -29.41 -0.33 -13.50
N ARG A 27 -29.86 0.90 -13.23
CA ARG A 27 -29.12 1.87 -12.40
C ARG A 27 -28.96 1.39 -10.96
N ASN A 28 -30.04 0.94 -10.32
CA ASN A 28 -30.01 0.45 -8.94
C ASN A 28 -29.14 -0.79 -8.78
N LYS A 29 -29.14 -1.69 -9.77
CA LYS A 29 -28.26 -2.87 -9.79
C LYS A 29 -26.78 -2.48 -9.85
N ALA A 30 -26.43 -1.51 -10.69
CA ALA A 30 -25.07 -0.99 -10.80
C ALA A 30 -24.63 -0.29 -9.50
N LEU A 31 -25.51 0.54 -8.92
CA LEU A 31 -25.25 1.25 -7.67
C LEU A 31 -25.04 0.29 -6.50
N SER A 32 -25.92 -0.71 -6.36
CA SER A 32 -25.82 -1.76 -5.34
C SER A 32 -24.49 -2.53 -5.45
N GLY A 33 -24.11 -2.96 -6.66
CA GLY A 33 -22.84 -3.65 -6.88
C GLY A 33 -21.59 -2.80 -6.59
N MET A 34 -21.66 -1.48 -6.80
CA MET A 34 -20.59 -0.56 -6.39
C MET A 34 -20.52 -0.43 -4.88
N THR A 35 -21.66 -0.24 -4.21
CA THR A 35 -21.71 -0.14 -2.75
C THR A 35 -21.25 -1.43 -2.06
N GLU A 36 -21.60 -2.60 -2.61
CA GLU A 36 -21.17 -3.89 -2.07
C GLU A 36 -19.65 -4.11 -2.13
N ARG A 37 -18.97 -3.49 -3.10
CA ARG A 37 -17.51 -3.53 -3.24
C ARG A 37 -16.80 -2.51 -2.34
N LEU A 38 -17.45 -1.38 -2.06
CA LEU A 38 -16.93 -0.32 -1.19
C LEU A 38 -17.14 -0.63 0.29
N MET A 39 -18.19 -1.38 0.62
CA MET A 39 -18.43 -1.83 1.98
C MET A 39 -17.34 -2.83 2.39
N PRO A 40 -16.72 -2.68 3.57
CA PRO A 40 -15.81 -3.68 4.10
C PRO A 40 -16.58 -4.99 4.28
N LYS A 41 -16.41 -5.92 3.33
CA LYS A 41 -17.10 -7.23 3.29
C LYS A 41 -16.80 -8.10 4.52
N GLN A 42 -15.75 -7.75 5.27
CA GLN A 42 -15.30 -8.51 6.42
C GLN A 42 -15.57 -7.70 7.68
N ARG A 43 -16.54 -8.17 8.48
CA ARG A 43 -16.52 -7.90 9.92
C ARG A 43 -15.19 -8.46 10.40
N ARG A 44 -14.20 -7.58 10.61
CA ARG A 44 -12.87 -7.98 11.08
C ARG A 44 -13.10 -8.80 12.34
N SER A 45 -12.63 -10.04 12.32
CA SER A 45 -12.70 -10.85 13.52
C SER A 45 -11.85 -10.19 14.60
N VAL A 46 -12.14 -10.47 15.87
CA VAL A 46 -11.28 -10.02 16.98
C VAL A 46 -9.83 -10.49 16.75
N GLY A 47 -9.65 -11.68 16.16
CA GLY A 47 -8.33 -12.20 15.76
C GLY A 47 -7.61 -11.31 14.73
N ASP A 48 -8.32 -10.80 13.72
CA ASP A 48 -7.74 -9.89 12.73
C ASP A 48 -7.30 -8.57 13.36
N LEU A 49 -8.10 -8.03 14.29
CA LEU A 49 -7.75 -6.81 15.03
C LEU A 49 -6.52 -7.04 15.94
N MET A 50 -6.45 -8.18 16.61
CA MET A 50 -5.29 -8.56 17.42
C MET A 50 -4.02 -8.69 16.57
N ASN A 51 -4.11 -9.28 15.37
CA ASN A 51 -2.98 -9.37 14.44
C ASN A 51 -2.45 -7.98 14.04
N VAL A 52 -3.33 -7.01 13.79
CA VAL A 52 -2.92 -5.62 13.49
C VAL A 52 -2.20 -5.00 14.69
N VAL A 53 -2.74 -5.14 15.91
CA VAL A 53 -2.13 -4.59 17.14
C VAL A 53 -0.77 -5.22 17.42
N LEU A 54 -0.64 -6.54 17.28
CA LEU A 54 0.61 -7.25 17.47
C LEU A 54 1.66 -6.80 16.46
N THR A 55 1.28 -6.64 15.20
CA THR A 55 2.16 -6.14 14.14
C THR A 55 2.63 -4.71 14.45
N LEU A 56 1.71 -3.83 14.85
CA LEU A 56 2.04 -2.45 15.21
C LEU A 56 2.94 -2.39 16.45
N SER A 57 2.68 -3.23 17.45
CA SER A 57 3.47 -3.33 18.69
C SER A 57 4.88 -3.86 18.44
N ALA A 58 5.04 -4.84 17.56
CA ALA A 58 6.36 -5.34 17.17
C ALA A 58 7.17 -4.27 16.43
N ARG A 59 6.51 -3.48 15.57
CA ARG A 59 7.14 -2.37 14.86
C ARG A 59 7.58 -1.25 15.81
N THR A 60 6.72 -0.84 16.74
CA THR A 60 7.08 0.20 17.72
C THR A 60 8.21 -0.25 18.63
N ARG A 61 8.25 -1.52 19.06
CA ARG A 61 9.39 -2.06 19.81
C ARG A 61 10.71 -1.95 19.05
N ARG A 62 10.72 -2.19 17.74
CA ARG A 62 11.93 -2.03 16.90
C ARG A 62 12.32 -0.56 16.68
N MET A 63 11.35 0.36 16.65
CA MET A 63 11.62 1.79 16.50
C MET A 63 12.14 2.45 17.78
N VAL A 64 11.75 1.93 18.95
CA VAL A 64 12.13 2.46 20.27
C VAL A 64 13.40 1.80 20.82
N GLN A 65 13.81 0.65 20.27
CA GLN A 65 15.07 0.04 20.66
C GLN A 65 16.26 0.94 20.31
N GLU A 66 17.17 1.06 21.27
CA GLU A 66 18.43 1.78 21.10
C GLU A 66 19.24 1.11 19.97
N PRO A 67 19.78 1.88 19.01
CA PRO A 67 20.62 1.35 17.94
C PRO A 67 21.80 0.56 18.53
N VAL A 68 22.06 -0.62 17.97
CA VAL A 68 23.23 -1.42 18.35
C VAL A 68 24.43 -0.95 17.53
N SER A 69 25.49 -0.53 18.21
CA SER A 69 26.79 -0.23 17.60
C SER A 69 27.64 -1.50 17.55
N ILE A 70 28.20 -1.81 16.38
CA ILE A 70 29.09 -2.96 16.18
C ILE A 70 30.42 -2.43 15.63
N ASP A 71 31.51 -2.72 16.36
CA ASP A 71 32.88 -2.47 15.94
C ASP A 71 33.54 -3.78 15.51
N ILE A 72 34.03 -3.82 14.27
CA ILE A 72 34.73 -4.98 13.69
C ILE A 72 36.16 -4.56 13.35
N ASP A 73 37.12 -5.13 14.08
CA ASP A 73 38.54 -5.02 13.78
C ASP A 73 39.07 -6.34 13.21
N VAL A 74 39.56 -6.31 11.98
CA VAL A 74 40.22 -7.45 11.32
C VAL A 74 41.72 -7.20 11.28
N PHE A 75 42.51 -8.19 11.68
CA PHE A 75 43.97 -8.14 11.63
C PHE A 75 44.49 -9.15 10.62
N ALA A 76 45.46 -8.74 9.80
CA ALA A 76 46.16 -9.63 8.90
C ALA A 76 47.06 -10.60 9.70
N PRO A 77 47.45 -11.76 9.13
CA PRO A 77 48.33 -12.72 9.80
C PRO A 77 49.67 -12.12 10.31
N GLY A 78 50.13 -11.01 9.73
CA GLY A 78 51.30 -10.26 10.19
C GLY A 78 51.04 -9.28 11.35
N GLY A 79 49.89 -9.35 12.02
CA GLY A 79 49.52 -8.52 13.17
C GLY A 79 49.13 -7.07 12.83
N LYS A 80 49.29 -6.65 11.57
CA LYS A 80 48.84 -5.33 11.10
C LYS A 80 47.32 -5.32 10.91
N ARG A 81 46.68 -4.22 11.28
CA ARG A 81 45.23 -4.06 11.10
C ARG A 81 44.87 -3.99 9.61
N ALA A 82 43.92 -4.81 9.19
CA ALA A 82 43.47 -4.95 7.81
C ALA A 82 42.16 -4.20 7.54
N LEU A 83 41.22 -4.20 8.49
CA LEU A 83 39.92 -3.54 8.35
C LEU A 83 39.44 -3.02 9.71
N VAL A 84 38.83 -1.85 9.70
CA VAL A 84 38.01 -1.31 10.79
C VAL A 84 36.64 -1.01 10.19
N MET A 85 35.59 -1.58 10.75
CA MET A 85 34.22 -1.28 10.34
C MET A 85 33.39 -0.95 11.56
N ARG A 86 32.71 0.20 11.53
CA ARG A 86 31.72 0.60 12.52
C ARG A 86 30.35 0.57 11.87
N LEU A 87 29.42 -0.13 12.50
CA LEU A 87 28.03 -0.27 12.04
C LEU A 87 27.10 0.23 13.14
N GLY A 88 26.05 0.96 12.77
CA GLY A 88 25.06 1.45 13.72
C GLY A 88 25.33 2.82 14.33
N GLU A 89 26.41 3.51 13.91
CA GLU A 89 26.58 4.95 14.15
C GLU A 89 25.69 5.75 13.17
N LYS A 90 25.03 6.81 13.65
CA LYS A 90 24.22 7.72 12.80
C LYS A 90 25.08 8.76 12.12
#